data_AF-A0AA43IRM0-F1
#
_entry.id   AF-A0AA43IRM0-F1
#
_cell.length_a   1.000
_cell.length_b   1.000
_cell.length_c   1.000
_cell.angle_alpha   90.00
_cell.angle_beta   90.00
_cell.angle_gamma   90.00
#
_symmetry.space_group_name_H-M   'P 1'
#
loop_
_entity.id
_entity.type
_entity.pdbx_description
1 polymer ?
#
loop_
_entity_poly.entity_id
_entity_poly.type
_entity_poly.pdbx_seq_one_letter_code
_entity_poly.pdbx_strand_id
1 'polypeptide(L)'
;MIQERRRRQRSSRYVLLFGALLALLAFAATASGNLNNSGFDAGDGNLVVNDETKDWANVGINCTSSPKVGCALDKPTGTNDDSFTQGADENEPNPAVDTGSIPNNKSDLTRFYIYSDSNNDPGQGN
;
A
#
# COMPACT_ATOMS: atom_id res chain seq x y z
N MET A 1 53.13 -12.08 2.38
CA MET A 1 52.00 -12.63 1.60
C MET A 1 50.64 -12.68 2.35
N ILE A 2 50.58 -12.91 3.67
CA ILE A 2 49.30 -13.04 4.43
C ILE A 2 48.61 -11.68 4.69
N GLN A 3 49.37 -10.60 4.87
CA GLN A 3 48.81 -9.27 5.19
C GLN A 3 48.07 -8.60 4.02
N GLU A 4 48.48 -8.84 2.77
CA GLU A 4 47.81 -8.30 1.58
C GLU A 4 46.46 -8.97 1.30
N ARG A 5 46.32 -10.27 1.59
CA ARG A 5 45.03 -10.98 1.47
C ARG A 5 43.97 -10.41 2.41
N ARG A 6 44.36 -10.02 3.63
CA ARG A 6 43.46 -9.40 4.63
C ARG A 6 43.03 -7.98 4.23
N ARG A 7 43.91 -7.20 3.58
CA ARG A 7 43.58 -5.86 3.06
C ARG A 7 42.61 -5.92 1.87
N ARG A 8 42.85 -6.84 0.93
CA ARG A 8 41.95 -7.09 -0.22
C ARG A 8 40.57 -7.63 0.19
N GLN A 9 40.52 -8.48 1.20
CA GLN A 9 39.25 -8.99 1.74
C GLN A 9 38.41 -7.91 2.46
N ARG A 10 39.05 -6.95 3.14
CA ARG A 10 38.34 -5.85 3.81
C ARG A 10 37.82 -4.82 2.80
N SER A 11 38.62 -4.43 1.80
CA SER A 11 38.17 -3.50 0.76
C SER A 11 37.04 -4.08 -0.09
N SER A 12 37.07 -5.38 -0.39
CA SER A 12 36.00 -6.06 -1.14
C SER A 12 34.66 -6.03 -0.42
N ARG A 13 34.63 -6.06 0.92
CA ARG A 13 33.38 -6.00 1.69
C ARG A 13 32.75 -4.61 1.65
N TYR A 14 33.56 -3.55 1.76
CA TYR A 14 33.05 -2.18 1.67
C TYR A 14 32.54 -1.85 0.27
N VAL A 15 33.21 -2.33 -0.78
CA VAL A 15 32.73 -2.17 -2.16
C VAL A 15 31.39 -2.87 -2.38
N LEU A 16 31.22 -4.09 -1.84
CA LEU A 16 29.95 -4.82 -1.93
C LEU A 16 28.82 -4.15 -1.13
N LEU A 17 29.09 -3.69 0.10
CA LEU A 17 28.09 -2.99 0.92
C LEU A 17 27.68 -1.65 0.32
N PHE A 18 28.63 -0.90 -0.22
CA PHE A 18 28.36 0.38 -0.88
C PHE A 18 27.59 0.19 -2.19
N GLY A 19 27.96 -0.83 -2.98
CA GLY A 19 27.21 -1.23 -4.18
C GLY A 19 25.79 -1.68 -3.87
N ALA A 20 25.59 -2.46 -2.81
CA ALA A 20 24.26 -2.89 -2.37
C ALA A 20 23.39 -1.72 -1.88
N LEU A 21 23.96 -0.76 -1.14
CA LEU A 21 23.25 0.44 -0.69
C LEU A 21 22.84 1.33 -1.87
N LEU A 22 23.74 1.54 -2.84
CA LEU A 22 23.44 2.29 -4.06
C LEU A 22 22.33 1.62 -4.89
N ALA A 23 22.38 0.29 -5.03
CA ALA A 23 21.31 -0.44 -5.68
C ALA A 23 19.97 -0.27 -4.94
N LEU A 24 19.96 -0.39 -3.61
CA LEU A 24 18.76 -0.22 -2.80
C LEU A 24 18.13 1.18 -2.95
N LEU A 25 18.97 2.22 -2.96
CA LEU A 25 18.53 3.61 -3.16
C LEU A 25 17.96 3.84 -4.56
N ALA A 26 18.57 3.24 -5.59
CA ALA A 26 18.06 3.33 -6.96
C ALA A 26 16.69 2.65 -7.12
N PHE A 27 16.48 1.48 -6.48
CA PHE A 27 15.19 0.79 -6.50
C PHE A 27 14.08 1.58 -5.79
N ALA A 28 14.38 2.17 -4.63
CA ALA A 28 13.41 2.97 -3.88
C ALA A 28 12.96 4.22 -4.65
N ALA A 29 13.85 4.86 -5.42
CA ALA A 29 13.54 6.08 -6.17
C ALA A 29 12.59 5.85 -7.37
N THR A 30 12.46 4.61 -7.85
CA THR A 30 11.56 4.27 -8.98
C THR A 30 10.27 3.61 -8.55
N ALA A 31 10.08 3.35 -7.25
CA ALA A 31 8.83 2.80 -6.75
C ALA A 31 7.79 3.93 -6.64
N SER A 32 7.05 4.17 -7.71
CA SER A 32 5.87 5.04 -7.72
C SER A 32 4.60 4.20 -7.85
N GLY A 33 3.57 4.55 -7.10
CA GLY A 33 2.22 4.00 -7.30
C GLY A 33 1.51 4.58 -8.53
N ASN A 34 2.00 5.70 -9.06
CA ASN A 34 1.28 6.49 -10.06
C ASN A 34 1.29 5.79 -11.42
N LEU A 35 0.13 5.77 -12.07
CA LEU A 35 0.03 5.31 -13.44
C LEU A 35 0.67 6.34 -14.37
N ASN A 36 1.34 5.90 -15.43
CA ASN A 36 1.84 6.82 -16.45
C ASN A 36 0.68 7.64 -17.03
N ASN A 37 0.85 8.97 -17.14
CA ASN A 37 -0.15 9.90 -17.68
C ASN A 37 -1.47 9.93 -16.88
N SER A 38 -1.41 9.66 -15.58
CA SER A 38 -2.50 9.90 -14.63
C SER A 38 -2.30 11.25 -13.91
N GLY A 39 -3.40 11.94 -13.64
CA GLY A 39 -3.44 13.11 -12.78
C GLY A 39 -3.74 12.80 -11.30
N PHE A 40 -3.68 11.53 -10.90
CA PHE A 40 -3.94 11.03 -9.55
C PHE A 40 -2.65 10.62 -8.83
N ASP A 41 -2.47 11.10 -7.60
CA ASP A 41 -1.40 10.67 -6.71
C ASP A 41 -1.74 9.37 -5.99
N ALA A 42 -1.14 8.27 -6.43
CA ALA A 42 -1.18 6.98 -5.76
C ALA A 42 0.13 6.65 -5.02
N GLY A 43 1.10 7.56 -5.03
CA GLY A 43 2.50 7.28 -4.72
C GLY A 43 2.81 7.27 -3.24
N ASP A 44 2.14 8.11 -2.47
CA ASP A 44 2.44 8.31 -1.05
C ASP A 44 1.33 7.83 -0.08
N GLY A 45 0.10 7.69 -0.59
CA GLY A 45 -1.06 7.22 0.17
C GLY A 45 -1.51 8.16 1.30
N ASN A 46 -1.15 9.44 1.24
CA ASN A 46 -1.54 10.42 2.24
C ASN A 46 -3.00 10.92 2.00
N LEU A 47 -3.47 11.87 2.82
CA LEU A 47 -4.76 12.56 2.60
C LEU A 47 -4.56 14.07 2.46
N VAL A 48 -3.59 14.45 1.64
CA VAL A 48 -3.14 15.83 1.43
C VAL A 48 -2.84 16.05 -0.03
N VAL A 49 -3.49 17.01 -0.67
CA VAL A 49 -3.18 17.37 -2.06
C VAL A 49 -1.87 18.17 -2.08
N ASN A 50 -0.74 17.55 -2.42
CA ASN A 50 0.56 18.23 -2.49
C ASN A 50 1.41 17.97 -3.75
N ASP A 51 1.05 17.01 -4.60
CA ASP A 51 1.84 16.65 -5.79
C ASP A 51 0.98 16.74 -7.08
N GLU A 52 0.02 15.83 -7.27
CA GLU A 52 -0.89 15.83 -8.41
C GLU A 52 -2.22 16.61 -8.20
N THR A 53 -3.02 16.75 -9.27
CA THR A 53 -4.32 17.43 -9.24
C THR A 53 -5.40 16.66 -8.47
N LYS A 54 -5.33 15.32 -8.52
CA LYS A 54 -6.24 14.41 -7.83
C LYS A 54 -5.44 13.61 -6.81
N ASP A 55 -6.06 13.33 -5.68
CA ASP A 55 -5.45 12.71 -4.52
C ASP A 55 -6.54 11.95 -3.74
N TRP A 56 -6.18 10.99 -2.89
CA TRP A 56 -7.09 10.36 -1.93
C TRP A 56 -7.92 11.39 -1.14
N ALA A 57 -7.37 12.57 -0.90
CA ALA A 57 -8.06 13.67 -0.22
C ALA A 57 -9.23 14.30 -1.01
N ASN A 58 -9.19 14.28 -2.36
CA ASN A 58 -10.07 15.12 -3.18
C ASN A 58 -10.77 14.40 -4.35
N VAL A 59 -10.61 13.08 -4.51
CA VAL A 59 -11.29 12.29 -5.55
C VAL A 59 -12.76 11.97 -5.27
N GLY A 60 -13.42 12.72 -4.39
CA GLY A 60 -14.85 12.59 -4.11
C GLY A 60 -15.25 11.37 -3.29
N ILE A 61 -14.30 10.78 -2.53
CA ILE A 61 -14.59 9.72 -1.57
C ILE A 61 -15.54 10.24 -0.48
N ASN A 62 -16.60 9.49 -0.18
CA ASN A 62 -17.55 9.83 0.86
C ASN A 62 -17.99 8.58 1.64
N CYS A 63 -17.41 8.41 2.84
CA CYS A 63 -17.73 7.28 3.72
C CYS A 63 -18.96 7.47 4.59
N THR A 64 -19.57 8.65 4.53
CA THR A 64 -20.76 9.02 5.29
C THR A 64 -22.03 8.99 4.44
N SER A 65 -21.91 8.90 3.11
CA SER A 65 -23.05 8.76 2.21
C SER A 65 -23.67 7.37 2.27
N SER A 66 -24.93 7.26 1.84
CA SER A 66 -25.63 5.98 1.66
C SER A 66 -26.18 5.90 0.23
N PRO A 67 -25.60 5.09 -0.67
CA PRO A 67 -24.46 4.19 -0.43
C PRO A 67 -23.14 4.95 -0.21
N LYS A 68 -22.17 4.29 0.43
CA LYS A 68 -20.80 4.81 0.57
C LYS A 68 -20.15 4.89 -0.81
N VAL A 69 -19.33 5.92 -1.03
CA VAL A 69 -18.65 6.15 -2.31
C VAL A 69 -17.14 6.07 -2.09
N GLY A 70 -16.47 5.16 -2.82
CA GLY A 70 -15.00 5.06 -2.83
C GLY A 70 -14.37 4.61 -1.52
N CYS A 71 -15.12 3.99 -0.61
CA CYS A 71 -14.59 3.47 0.64
C CYS A 71 -15.53 2.49 1.34
N ALA A 72 -15.00 1.78 2.34
CA ALA A 72 -15.80 1.22 3.42
C ALA A 72 -15.18 1.50 4.79
N LEU A 73 -16.02 1.38 5.81
CA LEU A 73 -15.62 1.50 7.22
C LEU A 73 -15.80 0.12 7.81
N ASP A 74 -14.78 -0.34 8.52
CA ASP A 74 -14.85 -1.58 9.26
C ASP A 74 -15.73 -1.41 10.51
N LYS A 75 -16.14 -2.52 11.08
CA LYS A 75 -16.95 -2.50 12.30
C LYS A 75 -16.05 -2.16 13.48
N PRO A 76 -16.63 -1.67 14.59
CA PRO A 76 -15.86 -1.57 15.81
C PRO A 76 -15.34 -2.95 16.23
N THR A 77 -14.06 -3.02 16.60
CA THR A 77 -13.46 -4.21 17.21
C THR A 77 -14.37 -4.86 18.26
N GLY A 78 -14.46 -6.19 18.22
CA GLY A 78 -15.25 -6.97 19.16
C GLY A 78 -15.52 -8.39 18.70
N THR A 79 -16.33 -9.10 19.47
CA THR A 79 -16.68 -10.51 19.19
C THR A 79 -17.78 -10.67 18.15
N ASN A 80 -18.21 -9.60 17.49
CA ASN A 80 -19.28 -9.62 16.48
C ASN A 80 -18.80 -9.04 15.14
N ASP A 81 -17.49 -9.08 14.92
CA ASP A 81 -16.85 -8.60 13.71
C ASP A 81 -16.88 -9.67 12.61
N ASP A 82 -16.88 -9.23 11.35
CA ASP A 82 -16.82 -10.13 10.20
C ASP A 82 -15.43 -10.71 9.97
N SER A 83 -15.39 -11.99 9.63
CA SER A 83 -14.16 -12.75 9.44
C SER A 83 -14.32 -13.81 8.38
N PHE A 84 -13.27 -14.04 7.60
CA PHE A 84 -13.21 -15.25 6.80
C PHE A 84 -13.19 -16.47 7.70
N THR A 85 -13.99 -17.48 7.34
CA THR A 85 -14.14 -18.72 8.09
C THR A 85 -13.77 -19.92 7.25
N GLN A 86 -13.87 -21.13 7.83
CA GLN A 86 -13.72 -22.40 7.13
C GLN A 86 -12.36 -22.60 6.45
N GLY A 87 -11.33 -21.87 6.89
CA GLY A 87 -9.99 -21.96 6.30
C GLY A 87 -9.89 -21.35 4.90
N ALA A 88 -10.70 -20.32 4.61
CA ALA A 88 -10.65 -19.58 3.36
C ALA A 88 -9.20 -19.29 2.90
N ASP A 89 -8.95 -19.59 1.64
CA ASP A 89 -7.68 -19.35 0.96
C ASP A 89 -7.84 -18.36 -0.19
N GLU A 90 -6.74 -17.83 -0.69
CA GLU A 90 -6.72 -16.80 -1.73
C GLU A 90 -7.24 -17.26 -3.10
N ASN A 91 -7.41 -18.57 -3.30
CA ASN A 91 -7.94 -19.16 -4.53
C ASN A 91 -9.44 -19.46 -4.42
N GLU A 92 -10.04 -19.31 -3.24
CA GLU A 92 -11.47 -19.50 -3.04
C GLU A 92 -12.22 -18.32 -3.71
N PRO A 93 -13.07 -18.56 -4.73
CA PRO A 93 -13.72 -17.49 -5.49
C PRO A 93 -14.75 -16.71 -4.67
N ASN A 94 -15.31 -17.31 -3.61
CA ASN A 94 -16.23 -16.65 -2.70
C ASN A 94 -16.02 -17.16 -1.26
N PRO A 95 -14.99 -16.68 -0.56
CA PRO A 95 -14.68 -17.14 0.79
C PRO A 95 -15.83 -16.85 1.75
N ALA A 96 -16.17 -17.84 2.58
CA ALA A 96 -17.26 -17.72 3.54
C ALA A 96 -16.91 -16.70 4.65
N VAL A 97 -17.79 -15.72 4.86
CA VAL A 97 -17.66 -14.72 5.91
C VAL A 97 -18.69 -15.00 7.01
N ASP A 98 -18.24 -15.03 8.26
CA ASP A 98 -19.11 -15.15 9.45
C ASP A 98 -18.63 -14.25 10.58
N THR A 99 -19.47 -14.11 11.61
CA THR A 99 -19.22 -13.25 12.76
C THR A 99 -18.57 -13.98 13.93
N GLY A 100 -17.68 -13.27 14.64
CA GLY A 100 -17.28 -13.63 16.01
C GLY A 100 -16.17 -14.65 16.21
N SER A 101 -15.40 -14.94 15.15
CA SER A 101 -14.22 -15.81 15.24
C SER A 101 -12.90 -15.07 15.43
N ILE A 102 -12.90 -13.73 15.47
CA ILE A 102 -11.69 -12.93 15.66
C ILE A 102 -11.44 -12.68 17.16
N PRO A 103 -10.31 -13.14 17.72
CA PRO A 103 -9.94 -12.80 19.09
C PRO A 103 -9.85 -11.29 19.29
N ASN A 104 -10.35 -10.80 20.43
CA ASN A 104 -10.18 -9.40 20.83
C ASN A 104 -8.68 -9.05 20.77
N ASN A 105 -8.35 -7.87 20.21
CA ASN A 105 -6.98 -7.40 19.98
C ASN A 105 -6.24 -7.93 18.73
N LYS A 106 -6.95 -8.34 17.69
CA LYS A 106 -6.37 -8.43 16.33
C LYS A 106 -6.34 -7.04 15.69
N SER A 107 -5.37 -6.79 14.81
CA SER A 107 -5.28 -5.54 14.06
C SER A 107 -6.50 -5.39 13.16
N ASP A 108 -7.28 -4.36 13.44
CA ASP A 108 -8.51 -4.00 12.74
C ASP A 108 -8.20 -2.86 11.74
N LEU A 109 -8.82 -2.88 10.56
CA LEU A 109 -8.69 -1.84 9.55
C LEU A 109 -9.76 -0.78 9.77
N THR A 110 -9.46 0.38 10.35
CA THR A 110 -10.51 1.39 10.61
C THR A 110 -11.29 1.83 9.35
N ARG A 111 -10.62 1.82 8.19
CA ARG A 111 -11.18 2.24 6.90
C ARG A 111 -10.29 1.74 5.76
N PHE A 112 -10.89 1.50 4.60
CA PHE A 112 -10.15 1.41 3.35
C PHE A 112 -10.74 2.38 2.30
N TYR A 113 -9.89 2.86 1.41
CA TYR A 113 -10.25 3.71 0.27
C TYR A 113 -10.08 2.95 -1.05
N ILE A 114 -10.93 3.27 -2.02
CA ILE A 114 -10.86 2.75 -3.38
C ILE A 114 -11.08 3.91 -4.33
N TYR A 115 -10.16 4.05 -5.28
CA TYR A 115 -10.29 4.91 -6.44
C TYR A 115 -9.89 4.11 -7.68
N SER A 116 -10.59 4.33 -8.79
CA SER A 116 -10.29 3.70 -10.07
C SER A 116 -9.82 4.79 -11.02
N ASP A 117 -8.66 4.58 -11.61
CA ASP A 117 -8.08 5.49 -12.59
C ASP A 117 -7.55 4.74 -13.82
N SER A 118 -7.28 5.48 -14.89
CA SER A 118 -6.71 4.99 -16.13
C SER A 118 -5.54 5.85 -16.59
N ASN A 119 -4.67 5.30 -17.41
CA ASN A 119 -3.50 5.98 -18.00
C ASN A 119 -3.86 7.12 -19.00
N ASN A 120 -5.11 7.56 -19.03
CA ASN A 120 -5.63 8.62 -19.89
C ASN A 120 -6.53 9.61 -19.14
N ASP A 121 -6.48 9.65 -17.80
CA ASP A 121 -7.14 10.70 -17.02
C ASP A 121 -6.11 11.78 -16.65
N PRO A 122 -5.93 12.84 -17.46
CA PRO A 122 -4.98 13.92 -17.18
C PRO A 122 -5.41 14.82 -16.01
N GLY A 123 -6.32 14.37 -15.13
CA GLY A 123 -6.74 15.14 -13.96
C GLY A 123 -7.78 16.22 -14.28
N GLN A 124 -8.50 16.12 -15.40
CA GLN A 124 -9.56 17.07 -15.73
C GLN A 124 -10.69 16.89 -14.71
N GLY A 125 -10.93 17.92 -13.90
CA GLY A 125 -12.04 17.96 -12.95
C GLY A 125 -13.38 17.90 -13.68
N ASN A 126 -14.37 17.21 -13.08
CA ASN A 126 -15.77 17.49 -13.38
C ASN A 126 -16.13 18.88 -12.85
#